data_AF-A0A3C0NG53-F1
#
_entry.id   AF-A0A3C0NG53-F1
#
_cell.length_a   1.000
_cell.length_b   1.000
_cell.length_c   1.000
_cell.angle_alpha   90.00
_cell.angle_beta   90.00
_cell.angle_gamma   90.00
#
_symmetry.space_group_name_H-M   'P 1'
#
loop_
_entity.id
_entity.type
_entity.pdbx_description
1 polymer ?
#
loop_
_entity_poly.entity_id
_entity_poly.type
_entity_poly.pdbx_seq_one_letter_code
_entity_poly.pdbx_strand_id
1 'polypeptide(L)' 'MTTALQRERSASVWEQFCNWVTSTENRLYVGWFGVLMIPTLLTATTCFIIAFIAAPPVDIDGIR' A
#
# COMPACT_ATOMS: atom_id res chain seq x y z
N MET A 1 31.85 21.90 -20.53
CA MET A 1 30.41 21.60 -20.54
C MET A 1 30.19 20.08 -20.62
N THR A 2 30.54 19.35 -19.56
CA THR A 2 30.38 17.87 -19.49
C THR A 2 30.19 17.35 -18.06
N THR A 3 30.10 18.22 -17.05
CA THR A 3 29.97 17.83 -15.64
C THR A 3 28.52 17.81 -15.13
N ALA A 4 27.56 18.34 -15.88
CA ALA A 4 26.13 18.31 -15.52
C ALA A 4 25.43 16.99 -15.88
N LEU A 5 25.95 16.25 -16.88
CA LEU A 5 25.32 15.02 -17.39
C LEU A 5 25.64 13.75 -16.58
N GLN A 6 26.67 13.78 -15.73
CA GLN A 6 27.03 12.63 -14.90
C GLN A 6 26.13 12.50 -13.65
N ARG A 7 25.54 13.61 -13.17
CA ARG A 7 24.74 13.64 -11.94
C ARG A 7 23.32 13.10 -12.13
N GLU A 8 22.84 12.98 -13.37
CA GLU A 8 21.53 12.39 -13.69
C GLU A 8 21.53 10.85 -13.72
N ARG A 9 22.69 10.18 -13.56
CA ARG A 9 22.78 8.73 -13.77
C ARG A 9 22.35 7.86 -12.58
N SER A 10 21.95 8.43 -11.45
CA SER A 10 21.50 7.64 -10.29
C SER A 10 20.54 8.44 -9.42
N ALA A 11 19.27 8.54 -9.83
CA ALA A 11 18.20 8.95 -8.92
C ALA A 11 18.32 8.14 -7.63
N SER A 12 18.19 8.79 -6.47
CA SER A 12 18.32 8.08 -5.19
C SER A 12 17.28 6.97 -5.10
N VAL A 13 17.55 5.92 -4.31
CA VAL A 13 16.56 4.83 -4.11
C VAL A 13 15.21 5.37 -3.65
N TRP A 14 15.24 6.43 -2.82
CA TRP A 14 14.04 7.11 -2.37
C TRP A 14 13.30 7.83 -3.51
N GLU A 15 14.02 8.50 -4.40
CA GLU A 15 13.45 9.19 -5.55
C GLU A 15 12.85 8.19 -6.56
N GLN A 16 13.53 7.06 -6.80
CA GLN A 16 12.99 5.97 -7.61
C GLN A 16 11.70 5.41 -6.99
N PHE A 17 11.66 5.23 -5.67
CA PHE A 17 10.47 4.79 -4.95
C PHE A 17 9.32 5.79 -5.09
N CYS A 18 9.56 7.08 -4.84
CA CYS A 18 8.56 8.13 -5.02
C CYS A 18 8.00 8.15 -6.45
N ASN A 19 8.89 8.12 -7.45
CA ASN A 19 8.50 8.10 -8.86
C ASN A 19 7.65 6.87 -9.21
N TRP A 20 7.97 5.71 -8.63
CA TRP A 20 7.18 4.49 -8.81
C TRP A 20 5.80 4.57 -8.14
N VAL A 21 5.74 5.03 -6.88
CA VAL A 21 4.48 5.17 -6.13
C VAL A 21 3.52 6.11 -6.88
N THR A 22 4.02 7.19 -7.46
CA THR A 22 3.21 8.17 -8.21
C THR A 22 3.16 7.93 -9.71
N SER A 23 3.66 6.79 -10.21
CA SER A 23 3.66 6.50 -11.65
C SER A 23 2.24 6.25 -12.17
N THR A 24 1.88 6.94 -13.25
CA THR A 24 0.61 6.75 -13.99
C THR A 24 0.64 5.56 -14.95
N GLU A 25 1.81 4.95 -15.15
CA GLU A 25 1.98 3.78 -16.02
C GLU A 25 1.66 2.46 -15.29
N ASN A 26 1.52 2.50 -13.96
CA ASN A 26 1.07 1.37 -13.18
C ASN A 26 -0.35 0.97 -13.59
N ARG A 27 -0.59 -0.33 -13.86
CA ARG A 27 -1.91 -0.86 -14.25
C ARG A 27 -3.01 -0.54 -13.24
N LEU A 28 -2.63 -0.49 -11.96
CA LEU A 28 -3.42 0.04 -10.85
C LEU A 28 -2.58 1.14 -10.21
N TYR A 29 -3.09 2.36 -10.22
CA TYR A 29 -2.40 3.49 -9.60
C TYR A 29 -2.28 3.29 -8.09
N VAL A 30 -1.10 3.55 -7.53
CA VAL A 30 -0.83 3.43 -6.09
C VAL A 30 -1.06 4.79 -5.42
N GLY A 31 -0.17 5.76 -5.65
CA GLY A 31 -0.17 7.05 -4.95
C GLY A 31 0.08 6.92 -3.44
N TRP A 32 0.27 8.04 -2.75
CA TRP A 32 0.55 8.04 -1.31
C TRP A 32 -0.61 7.50 -0.46
N PHE A 33 -1.85 7.68 -0.89
CA PHE A 33 -3.00 7.04 -0.26
C PHE A 33 -3.00 5.51 -0.45
N GLY A 34 -2.59 5.02 -1.62
CA GLY A 34 -2.48 3.59 -1.92
C GLY A 34 -1.56 2.85 -0.97
N VAL A 35 -0.49 3.50 -0.50
CA VAL A 35 0.45 2.92 0.47
C VAL A 35 -0.24 2.52 1.77
N LEU A 36 -1.25 3.28 2.22
CA LEU A 36 -2.06 2.92 3.39
C LEU A 36 -3.27 2.06 3.03
N MET A 37 -3.91 2.36 1.90
CA MET A 37 -5.13 1.69 1.45
C MET A 37 -4.88 0.21 1.16
N ILE A 38 -3.79 -0.15 0.47
CA ILE A 38 -3.55 -1.55 0.08
C ILE A 38 -3.38 -2.45 1.31
N PRO A 39 -2.50 -2.15 2.29
CA PRO A 39 -2.36 -2.99 3.48
C PRO A 39 -3.65 -3.05 4.32
N THR A 40 -4.35 -1.92 4.47
CA THR A 40 -5.56 -1.86 5.31
C THR A 40 -6.72 -2.64 4.71
N LEU A 41 -6.97 -2.50 3.41
CA LEU A 41 -8.02 -3.27 2.73
C LEU A 41 -7.69 -4.76 2.71
N LEU A 42 -6.45 -5.15 2.39
CA LEU A 42 -6.07 -6.57 2.39
C LEU A 42 -6.24 -7.21 3.77
N THR A 43 -5.84 -6.50 4.83
CA THR A 43 -5.99 -6.97 6.21
C THR A 43 -7.46 -7.09 6.60
N ALA A 44 -8.26 -6.06 6.31
CA ALA A 44 -9.69 -6.06 6.60
C ALA A 44 -10.43 -7.17 5.84
N THR A 45 -10.16 -7.33 4.54
CA THR A 45 -10.76 -8.40 3.73
C THR A 45 -10.38 -9.78 4.24
N THR A 46 -9.11 -10.00 4.59
CA THR A 46 -8.65 -11.30 5.12
C THR A 46 -9.33 -11.62 6.45
N CYS A 47 -9.35 -10.65 7.38
CA CYS A 47 -10.03 -10.80 8.67
C CYS A 47 -11.52 -11.08 8.50
N PHE A 48 -12.18 -10.32 7.62
CA PHE A 48 -13.60 -10.50 7.31
C PHE A 48 -13.90 -11.91 6.78
N ILE A 49 -13.12 -12.41 5.81
CA ILE A 49 -13.33 -13.74 5.24
C ILE A 49 -13.17 -14.83 6.32
N ILE A 50 -12.12 -14.76 7.13
CA ILE A 50 -11.86 -15.76 8.17
C ILE A 50 -12.95 -15.71 9.24
N ALA A 51 -13.29 -14.52 9.74
CA ALA A 51 -14.30 -14.34 10.77
C ALA A 51 -15.67 -14.79 10.29
N PHE A 52 -16.02 -14.53 9.04
CA PHE A 52 -17.30 -14.96 8.48
C PHE A 52 -17.45 -16.48 8.43
N ILE A 53 -16.36 -17.21 8.20
CA ILE A 53 -16.36 -18.68 8.09
C ILE A 53 -16.23 -19.36 9.46
N ALA A 54 -15.36 -18.83 10.33
CA ALA A 54 -14.86 -19.57 11.48
C ALA A 54 -14.88 -18.79 12.81
N ALA A 55 -15.48 -17.60 12.88
CA ALA A 55 -15.59 -16.91 14.16
C ALA A 55 -16.55 -17.65 15.11
N PRO A 56 -16.20 -17.79 16.40
CA PRO A 56 -17.14 -18.23 17.42
C PRO A 56 -18.21 -17.13 17.68
N PRO A 57 -19.29 -17.45 18.41
CA PRO A 57 -20.27 -16.45 18.83
C PRO A 57 -19.62 -15.28 19.58
N VAL A 58 -20.12 -14.08 19.33
CA VAL A 58 -19.65 -12.84 19.98
C VAL A 58 -20.83 -12.22 20.71
N ASP A 59 -20.66 -11.95 22.00
CA ASP A 59 -21.59 -11.13 22.78
C ASP A 59 -21.34 -9.65 22.48
N ILE A 60 -22.29 -9.03 21.77
CA ILE A 60 -22.21 -7.62 21.36
C ILE A 60 -22.58 -6.66 22.49
N ASP A 61 -23.49 -7.06 23.37
CA ASP A 61 -24.05 -6.20 24.41
C ASP A 61 -23.32 -6.38 25.76
N GLY A 62 -22.48 -7.41 25.89
CA GLY A 62 -21.70 -7.68 27.10
C GLY A 62 -22.56 -8.18 28.27
N ILE A 63 -23.73 -8.74 27.96
CA ILE A 63 -24.73 -9.15 28.94
C ILE A 63 -24.70 -10.65 29.27
N ARG A 64 -23.94 -11.46 28.51
CA ARG A 64 -23.46 -12.83 28.79
C ARG A 64 -23.16 -13.61 27.50
#